data_AF-A0A139IHD0-F1
#
_entry.id   AF-A0A139IHD0-F1
#
_cell.length_a   1.000
_cell.length_b   1.000
_cell.length_c   1.000
_cell.angle_alpha   90.00
_cell.angle_beta   90.00
_cell.angle_gamma   90.00
#
_symmetry.space_group_name_H-M   'P 1'
#
loop_
_entity.id
_entity.type
_entity.pdbx_description
1 polymer ?
#
loop_
_entity_poly.entity_id
_entity_poly.type
_entity_poly.pdbx_seq_one_letter_code
_entity_poly.pdbx_strand_id
1 'polypeptide(L)'
;MALSISGGGTLSLSAAQRNERNILARLQQSQARKQLYQDLWDNRRTIEAVTAHHLRIAGSSACVVQDTDTWFRGQFNICILVHVQDGDGRTCRKIFRCPMAHKVGEEYFPGAMQEKMRAEVATFAWIESNCPGIPIPRLHAFGLSNNLQFTHHHDGPGHFRDSSNIEFNRPYLLLDYVDGKKGKMLSDTLNDFRETDPHRMQNLFRGISRIMVSLAGKAQSYIGSLRFNDDGSITLASRPIFCTNSILESESAPRVVNRRYTTSGNFIDDMIRFREEAFRACPAERSKRRGRLSSTDASHGLVATLKTSLCRLPVRRAIRTTIYRFSCEQYLCR
;
A
#
# COMPACT_ATOMS: atom_id res chain seq x y z
N MET A 1 -3.19 -10.73 33.54
CA MET A 1 -2.95 -9.48 32.77
C MET A 1 -3.72 -9.52 31.46
N ALA A 2 -4.46 -8.46 31.15
CA ALA A 2 -5.15 -8.26 29.88
C ALA A 2 -4.38 -7.24 29.03
N LEU A 3 -4.15 -7.54 27.76
CA LEU A 3 -3.46 -6.69 26.80
C LEU A 3 -4.49 -6.03 25.89
N SER A 4 -4.52 -4.69 25.85
CA SER A 4 -5.46 -3.95 25.00
C SER A 4 -4.96 -3.86 23.56
N ILE A 5 -5.66 -4.49 22.61
CA ILE A 5 -5.28 -4.53 21.19
C ILE A 5 -5.99 -3.39 20.42
N SER A 6 -5.39 -2.94 19.32
CA SER A 6 -5.99 -1.98 18.39
C SER A 6 -7.42 -2.38 17.98
N GLY A 7 -8.40 -1.54 18.33
CA GLY A 7 -9.84 -1.78 18.07
C GLY A 7 -10.71 -1.92 19.33
N GLY A 8 -10.16 -1.71 20.53
CA GLY A 8 -10.93 -1.76 21.79
C GLY A 8 -11.10 -3.15 22.39
N GLY A 9 -10.54 -4.19 21.76
CA GLY A 9 -10.57 -5.55 22.30
C GLY A 9 -9.44 -5.80 23.31
N THR A 10 -9.76 -6.45 24.41
CA THR A 10 -8.80 -6.97 25.40
C THR A 10 -8.47 -8.43 25.10
N LEU A 11 -7.17 -8.77 25.07
CA LEU A 11 -6.68 -10.13 24.88
C LEU A 11 -5.99 -10.61 26.16
N SER A 12 -6.40 -11.77 26.69
CA SER A 12 -5.71 -12.38 27.82
C SER A 12 -4.32 -12.89 27.42
N LEU A 13 -3.39 -12.97 28.37
CA LEU A 13 -2.05 -13.52 28.14
C LEU A 13 -2.10 -14.95 27.56
N SER A 14 -3.02 -15.78 28.04
CA SER A 14 -3.22 -17.16 27.55
C SER A 14 -3.78 -17.21 26.11
N ALA A 15 -4.62 -16.24 25.72
CA ALA A 15 -5.09 -16.10 24.34
C ALA A 15 -4.00 -15.53 23.42
N ALA A 16 -3.11 -14.67 23.95
CA ALA A 16 -1.95 -14.14 23.22
C ALA A 16 -0.92 -15.24 22.91
N GLN A 17 -0.67 -16.15 23.85
CA GLN A 17 0.25 -17.28 23.65
C GLN A 17 -0.24 -18.32 22.63
N ARG A 18 -1.56 -18.44 22.44
CA ARG A 18 -2.17 -19.30 21.42
C ARG A 18 -2.34 -18.60 20.07
N ASN A 19 -2.07 -17.30 20.00
CA ASN A 19 -2.22 -16.53 18.78
C ASN A 19 -0.94 -16.63 17.94
N GLU A 20 -1.07 -17.03 16.68
CA GLU A 20 0.05 -17.10 15.73
C GLU A 20 0.56 -15.70 15.32
N ARG A 21 -0.18 -14.64 15.62
CA ARG A 21 0.19 -13.25 15.31
C ARG A 21 1.09 -12.65 16.38
N ASN A 22 2.05 -11.82 15.96
CA ASN A 22 2.95 -11.12 16.86
C ASN A 22 2.23 -10.00 17.66
N ILE A 23 1.66 -10.35 18.82
CA ILE A 23 0.86 -9.43 19.64
C ILE A 23 1.68 -8.23 20.16
N LEU A 24 2.96 -8.42 20.46
CA LEU A 24 3.85 -7.34 20.91
C LEU A 24 4.03 -6.29 19.81
N ALA A 25 4.30 -6.73 18.58
CA ALA A 25 4.35 -5.84 17.42
C ALA A 25 3.05 -5.07 17.27
N ARG A 26 1.89 -5.72 17.43
CA ARG A 26 0.58 -5.04 17.34
C ARG A 26 0.36 -3.96 18.41
N LEU A 27 0.86 -4.16 19.63
CA LEU A 27 0.78 -3.17 20.71
C LEU A 27 1.67 -1.95 20.41
N GLN A 28 2.93 -2.18 20.04
CA GLN A 28 3.86 -1.11 19.65
C GLN A 28 3.33 -0.31 18.46
N GLN A 29 2.84 -1.00 17.42
CA GLN A 29 2.20 -0.38 16.27
C GLN A 29 0.94 0.43 16.65
N SER A 30 0.26 0.08 17.75
CA SER A 30 -0.89 0.83 18.23
C SER A 30 -0.48 2.19 18.82
N GLN A 31 0.60 2.23 19.60
CA GLN A 31 1.14 3.46 20.16
C GLN A 31 1.74 4.37 19.07
N ALA A 32 2.57 3.80 18.19
CA ALA A 32 3.17 4.52 17.06
C ALA A 32 2.10 5.13 16.14
N ARG A 33 0.96 4.46 15.97
CA ARG A 33 -0.18 5.01 15.23
C ARG A 33 -0.81 6.20 15.94
N LYS A 34 -1.07 6.14 17.26
CA LYS A 34 -1.66 7.27 18.00
C LYS A 34 -0.76 8.51 17.92
N GLN A 35 0.55 8.31 18.08
CA GLN A 35 1.54 9.38 17.90
C GLN A 35 1.47 9.98 16.50
N LEU A 36 1.41 9.15 15.46
CA LEU A 36 1.30 9.65 14.09
C LEU A 36 0.01 10.45 13.84
N TYR A 37 -1.13 10.05 14.40
CA TYR A 37 -2.36 10.85 14.29
C TYR A 37 -2.21 12.23 14.94
N GLN A 38 -1.62 12.27 16.15
CA GLN A 38 -1.37 13.51 16.87
C GLN A 38 -0.42 14.42 16.08
N ASP A 39 0.72 13.88 15.63
CA ASP A 39 1.69 14.60 14.82
C ASP A 39 1.07 15.20 13.56
N LEU A 40 0.24 14.43 12.84
CA LEU A 40 -0.45 14.91 11.63
C LEU A 40 -1.47 16.00 11.94
N TRP A 41 -2.16 15.92 13.06
CA TRP A 41 -3.12 16.94 13.51
C TRP A 41 -2.43 18.24 13.91
N ASP A 42 -1.31 18.13 14.62
CA ASP A 42 -0.50 19.28 15.02
C ASP A 42 0.12 19.98 13.81
N ASN A 43 0.44 19.22 12.75
CA ASN A 43 0.96 19.73 11.47
C ASN A 43 -0.13 20.05 10.42
N ARG A 44 -1.42 20.10 10.79
CA ARG A 44 -2.53 20.29 9.83
C ARG A 44 -2.40 21.56 8.99
N ARG A 45 -1.92 22.68 9.56
CA ARG A 45 -1.71 23.93 8.80
C ARG A 45 -0.64 23.78 7.72
N THR A 46 0.40 22.98 7.98
CA THR A 46 1.40 22.65 6.98
C THR A 46 0.80 21.79 5.87
N ILE A 47 -0.05 20.82 6.21
CA ILE A 47 -0.76 19.99 5.23
C ILE A 47 -1.68 20.85 4.34
N GLU A 48 -2.37 21.83 4.92
CA GLU A 48 -3.20 22.81 4.19
C GLU A 48 -2.34 23.65 3.22
N ALA A 49 -1.20 24.17 3.70
CA ALA A 49 -0.28 24.96 2.87
C ALA A 49 0.33 24.14 1.72
N VAL A 50 0.81 22.92 2.00
CA VAL A 50 1.33 21.98 0.98
C VAL A 50 0.25 21.65 -0.05
N THR A 51 -0.98 21.40 0.41
CA THR A 51 -2.10 21.10 -0.49
C THR A 51 -2.43 22.29 -1.38
N ALA A 52 -2.56 23.50 -0.81
CA ALA A 52 -2.85 24.71 -1.57
C ALA A 52 -1.76 24.99 -2.61
N HIS A 53 -0.50 24.82 -2.23
CA HIS A 53 0.66 25.00 -3.11
C HIS A 53 0.62 24.05 -4.31
N HIS A 54 0.48 22.75 -4.08
CA HIS A 54 0.43 21.75 -5.15
C HIS A 54 -0.77 21.92 -6.08
N LEU A 55 -1.90 22.41 -5.54
CA LEU A 55 -3.09 22.71 -6.33
C LEU A 55 -3.06 24.12 -6.96
N ARG A 56 -2.00 24.90 -6.70
CA ARG A 56 -1.78 26.26 -7.22
C ARG A 56 -2.89 27.23 -6.82
N ILE A 57 -3.37 27.10 -5.59
CA ILE A 57 -4.41 27.97 -5.03
C ILE A 57 -3.73 29.08 -4.21
N ALA A 58 -4.09 30.33 -4.49
CA ALA A 58 -3.39 31.51 -3.98
C ALA A 58 -3.47 31.71 -2.45
N GLY A 59 -4.35 30.99 -1.74
CA GLY A 59 -4.51 31.11 -0.28
C GLY A 59 -4.61 29.76 0.41
N SER A 60 -3.78 29.53 1.44
CA SER A 60 -3.83 28.30 2.25
C SER A 60 -5.16 28.13 2.98
N SER A 61 -5.86 29.22 3.31
CA SER A 61 -7.20 29.21 3.92
C SER A 61 -8.28 28.58 3.04
N ALA A 62 -8.01 28.41 1.74
CA ALA A 62 -8.89 27.70 0.83
C ALA A 62 -8.79 26.17 1.00
N CYS A 63 -7.73 25.67 1.64
CA CYS A 63 -7.57 24.25 1.99
C CYS A 63 -7.80 24.08 3.49
N VAL A 64 -8.75 23.23 3.88
CA VAL A 64 -9.08 22.96 5.27
C VAL A 64 -9.01 21.47 5.54
N VAL A 65 -8.07 21.07 6.39
CA VAL A 65 -7.98 19.69 6.90
C VAL A 65 -9.18 19.43 7.81
N GLN A 66 -9.93 18.37 7.51
CA GLN A 66 -11.10 17.98 8.29
C GLN A 66 -10.69 17.28 9.59
N ASP A 67 -11.62 17.20 10.54
CA ASP A 67 -11.40 16.56 11.85
C ASP A 67 -10.95 15.09 11.75
N THR A 68 -10.19 14.64 12.75
CA THR A 68 -9.54 13.31 12.75
C THR A 68 -10.51 12.12 12.70
N ASP A 69 -11.78 12.32 13.06
CA ASP A 69 -12.86 11.34 12.95
C ASP A 69 -13.27 11.08 11.48
N THR A 70 -13.05 12.05 10.60
CA THR A 70 -13.27 11.91 9.15
C THR A 70 -12.12 11.23 8.41
N TRP A 71 -10.99 10.99 9.07
CA TRP A 71 -9.80 10.42 8.44
C TRP A 71 -9.94 8.92 8.23
N PHE A 72 -9.57 8.45 7.05
CA PHE A 72 -9.60 7.02 6.74
C PHE A 72 -8.27 6.38 7.10
N ARG A 73 -8.32 5.14 7.61
CA ARG A 73 -7.12 4.36 7.93
C ARG A 73 -7.07 3.07 7.13
N GLY A 74 -6.16 3.02 6.18
CA GLY A 74 -5.80 1.78 5.50
C GLY A 74 -4.81 0.93 6.30
N GLN A 75 -4.38 -0.18 5.72
CA GLN A 75 -3.39 -1.07 6.34
C GLN A 75 -2.00 -0.40 6.50
N PHE A 76 -1.62 0.45 5.56
CA PHE A 76 -0.28 1.07 5.49
C PHE A 76 -0.29 2.59 5.55
N ASN A 77 -1.45 3.25 5.50
CA ASN A 77 -1.52 4.70 5.40
C ASN A 77 -2.68 5.27 6.22
N ILE A 78 -2.53 6.53 6.61
CA ILE A 78 -3.59 7.40 7.10
C ILE A 78 -3.95 8.35 5.95
N CYS A 79 -5.23 8.46 5.63
CA CYS A 79 -5.76 9.32 4.59
C CYS A 79 -6.55 10.45 5.26
N ILE A 80 -6.00 11.65 5.16
CA ILE A 80 -6.53 12.89 5.71
C ILE A 80 -7.43 13.51 4.65
N LEU A 81 -8.67 13.83 5.04
CA LEU A 81 -9.61 14.51 4.16
C LEU A 81 -9.32 16.01 4.17
N VAL A 82 -9.12 16.58 2.98
CA VAL A 82 -8.90 18.03 2.81
C VAL A 82 -10.02 18.59 1.95
N HIS A 83 -10.73 19.58 2.48
CA HIS A 83 -11.69 20.38 1.72
C HIS A 83 -10.95 21.51 1.03
N VAL A 84 -11.19 21.67 -0.26
CA VAL A 84 -10.50 22.63 -1.10
C VAL A 84 -11.53 23.51 -1.79
N GLN A 85 -11.45 24.82 -1.56
CA GLN A 85 -12.22 25.82 -2.30
C GLN A 85 -11.37 26.34 -3.47
N ASP A 86 -11.91 26.22 -4.67
CA ASP A 86 -11.34 26.81 -5.88
C ASP A 86 -11.57 28.33 -5.89
N GLY A 87 -10.83 29.07 -6.71
CA GLY A 87 -11.00 30.50 -6.96
C GLY A 87 -12.40 30.88 -7.46
N ASP A 88 -13.09 29.94 -8.12
CA ASP A 88 -14.50 30.09 -8.55
C ASP A 88 -15.53 29.81 -7.42
N GLY A 89 -15.07 29.58 -6.18
CA GLY A 89 -15.92 29.26 -5.03
C GLY A 89 -16.44 27.81 -4.99
N ARG A 90 -16.06 26.98 -5.97
CA ARG A 90 -16.43 25.55 -5.99
C ARG A 90 -15.64 24.80 -4.93
N THR A 91 -16.35 24.02 -4.11
CA THR A 91 -15.72 23.16 -3.10
C THR A 91 -15.51 21.76 -3.65
N CYS A 92 -14.30 21.25 -3.57
CA CYS A 92 -13.96 19.86 -3.85
C CYS A 92 -13.24 19.20 -2.67
N ARG A 93 -13.09 17.88 -2.73
CA ARG A 93 -12.42 17.09 -1.69
C ARG A 93 -11.19 16.43 -2.26
N LYS A 94 -10.10 16.44 -1.49
CA LYS A 94 -8.84 15.75 -1.79
C LYS A 94 -8.46 14.83 -0.63
N ILE A 95 -7.65 13.83 -0.93
CA ILE A 95 -7.05 12.94 0.06
C ILE A 95 -5.57 13.23 0.15
N PHE A 96 -5.12 13.62 1.35
CA PHE A 96 -3.72 13.71 1.70
C PHE A 96 -3.32 12.45 2.47
N ARG A 97 -2.51 11.60 1.84
CA ARG A 97 -2.21 10.25 2.32
C ARG A 97 -0.79 10.17 2.84
N CYS A 98 -0.64 9.78 4.10
CA CYS A 98 0.64 9.61 4.78
C CYS A 98 0.90 8.12 5.08
N PRO A 99 2.06 7.56 4.70
CA PRO A 99 2.42 6.19 5.03
C PRO A 99 2.76 6.04 6.52
N MET A 100 2.47 4.85 7.06
CA MET A 100 2.79 4.46 8.44
C MET A 100 4.12 3.70 8.46
N ALA A 101 5.21 4.36 8.86
CA ALA A 101 6.55 3.76 8.91
C ALA A 101 6.61 2.41 9.68
N HIS A 102 5.90 2.34 10.81
CA HIS A 102 5.81 1.13 11.64
C HIS A 102 5.07 -0.05 10.97
N LYS A 103 4.40 0.16 9.84
CA LYS A 103 3.68 -0.89 9.06
C LYS A 103 4.46 -1.40 7.86
N VAL A 104 5.60 -0.80 7.56
CA VAL A 104 6.42 -1.14 6.38
C VAL A 104 7.82 -1.62 6.76
N GLY A 105 8.08 -1.79 8.06
CA GLY A 105 9.37 -2.29 8.56
C GLY A 105 10.50 -1.28 8.47
N GLU A 106 10.20 0.03 8.50
CA GLU A 106 11.20 1.11 8.49
C GLU A 106 12.23 0.96 9.63
N GLU A 107 11.78 0.48 10.79
CA GLU A 107 12.63 0.24 11.97
C GLU A 107 13.69 -0.86 11.71
N TYR A 108 13.31 -1.94 11.05
CA TYR A 108 14.20 -3.06 10.75
C TYR A 108 14.99 -2.86 9.45
N PHE A 109 14.42 -2.08 8.53
CA PHE A 109 14.96 -1.86 7.19
C PHE A 109 14.79 -0.39 6.81
N PRO A 110 15.72 0.49 7.22
CA PRO A 110 15.68 1.91 6.86
C PRO A 110 15.53 2.11 5.35
N GLY A 111 14.61 2.99 4.96
CA GLY A 111 14.25 3.26 3.56
C GLY A 111 13.12 2.39 3.01
N ALA A 112 12.55 1.45 3.77
CA ALA A 112 11.41 0.63 3.31
C ALA A 112 10.15 1.47 2.99
N MET A 113 9.90 2.51 3.78
CA MET A 113 8.83 3.47 3.54
C MET A 113 9.06 4.22 2.23
N GLN A 114 10.28 4.68 1.98
CA GLN A 114 10.62 5.39 0.76
C GLN A 114 10.57 4.47 -0.47
N GLU A 115 11.04 3.23 -0.33
CA GLU A 115 10.93 2.18 -1.36
C GLU A 115 9.47 1.97 -1.77
N LYS A 116 8.56 1.81 -0.81
CA LYS A 116 7.12 1.66 -1.04
C LYS A 116 6.52 2.89 -1.72
N MET A 117 6.83 4.08 -1.21
CA MET A 117 6.30 5.35 -1.74
C MET A 117 6.71 5.55 -3.20
N ARG A 118 8.00 5.39 -3.51
CA ARG A 118 8.50 5.52 -4.88
C ARG A 118 7.86 4.52 -5.84
N ALA A 119 7.59 3.30 -5.36
CA ALA A 119 6.94 2.29 -6.19
C ALA A 119 5.48 2.60 -6.49
N GLU A 120 4.77 3.13 -5.49
CA GLU A 120 3.38 3.54 -5.67
C GLU A 120 3.24 4.73 -6.61
N VAL A 121 4.02 5.79 -6.39
CA VAL A 121 4.06 6.97 -7.25
C VAL A 121 4.37 6.57 -8.70
N ALA A 122 5.40 5.74 -8.89
CA ALA A 122 5.76 5.24 -10.21
C ALA A 122 4.61 4.46 -10.86
N THR A 123 3.85 3.70 -10.08
CA THR A 123 2.71 2.94 -10.59
C THR A 123 1.60 3.87 -11.07
N PHE A 124 1.26 4.93 -10.31
CA PHE A 124 0.28 5.94 -10.75
C PHE A 124 0.71 6.60 -12.07
N ALA A 125 1.91 7.17 -12.12
CA ALA A 125 2.41 7.88 -13.28
C ALA A 125 2.57 6.96 -14.51
N TRP A 126 2.99 5.71 -14.29
CA TRP A 126 3.13 4.72 -15.36
C TRP A 126 1.76 4.29 -15.92
N ILE A 127 0.76 4.04 -15.07
CA ILE A 127 -0.60 3.68 -15.52
C ILE A 127 -1.22 4.84 -16.30
N GLU A 128 -1.11 6.08 -15.78
CA GLU A 128 -1.60 7.29 -16.45
C GLU A 128 -1.05 7.40 -17.88
N SER A 129 0.25 7.15 -18.05
CA SER A 129 0.92 7.29 -19.35
C SER A 129 0.70 6.09 -20.29
N ASN A 130 0.61 4.86 -19.76
CA ASN A 130 0.65 3.64 -20.57
C ASN A 130 -0.72 2.97 -20.74
N CYS A 131 -1.65 3.21 -19.82
CA CYS A 131 -2.94 2.55 -19.73
C CYS A 131 -4.07 3.57 -19.42
N PRO A 132 -4.27 4.60 -20.27
CA PRO A 132 -5.21 5.70 -19.98
C PRO A 132 -6.68 5.26 -19.89
N GLY A 133 -7.02 4.07 -20.41
CA GLY A 133 -8.35 3.48 -20.27
C GLY A 133 -8.63 2.86 -18.89
N ILE A 134 -7.65 2.79 -17.99
CA ILE A 134 -7.84 2.30 -16.62
C ILE A 134 -8.18 3.51 -15.74
N PRO A 135 -9.40 3.57 -15.16
CA PRO A 135 -9.76 4.68 -14.28
C PRO A 135 -8.99 4.54 -12.96
N ILE A 136 -8.15 5.53 -12.66
CA ILE A 136 -7.45 5.68 -11.38
C ILE A 136 -7.67 7.10 -10.84
N PRO A 137 -7.66 7.31 -9.51
CA PRO A 137 -7.64 8.66 -8.95
C PRO A 137 -6.42 9.43 -9.44
N ARG A 138 -6.57 10.73 -9.75
CA ARG A 138 -5.42 11.56 -10.13
C ARG A 138 -4.50 11.76 -8.95
N LEU A 139 -3.20 11.54 -9.17
CA LEU A 139 -2.13 11.86 -8.24
C LEU A 139 -1.65 13.29 -8.54
N HIS A 140 -2.16 14.26 -7.78
CA HIS A 140 -1.86 15.69 -7.95
C HIS A 140 -0.44 16.04 -7.54
N ALA A 141 0.06 15.42 -6.47
CA ALA A 141 1.40 15.68 -5.98
C ALA A 141 1.84 14.60 -4.99
N PHE A 142 3.13 14.61 -4.65
CA PHE A 142 3.69 13.78 -3.59
C PHE A 142 4.99 14.36 -3.06
N GLY A 143 5.29 14.01 -1.81
CA GLY A 143 6.57 14.28 -1.16
C GLY A 143 7.31 13.00 -0.77
N LEU A 144 8.63 13.07 -0.77
CA LEU A 144 9.54 11.99 -0.37
C LEU A 144 10.31 12.38 0.91
N SER A 145 10.88 11.39 1.61
CA SER A 145 11.58 11.59 2.89
C SER A 145 12.81 12.52 2.85
N ASN A 146 13.29 12.90 1.66
CA ASN A 146 14.43 13.80 1.45
C ASN A 146 13.98 15.24 1.10
N ASN A 147 12.77 15.61 1.51
CA ASN A 147 12.11 16.89 1.22
C ASN A 147 11.94 17.18 -0.28
N LEU A 148 12.17 16.19 -1.15
CA LEU A 148 11.79 16.29 -2.56
C LEU A 148 10.29 16.22 -2.69
N GLN A 149 9.74 17.19 -3.41
CA GLN A 149 8.32 17.29 -3.71
C GLN A 149 8.13 17.39 -5.21
N PHE A 150 7.01 16.85 -5.68
CA PHE A 150 6.67 16.82 -7.08
C PHE A 150 5.21 17.14 -7.27
N THR A 151 4.92 17.96 -8.27
CA THR A 151 3.57 18.42 -8.62
C THR A 151 3.23 17.92 -10.02
N HIS A 152 2.00 17.47 -10.22
CA HIS A 152 1.51 16.96 -11.50
C HIS A 152 1.40 18.08 -12.54
N HIS A 153 1.66 17.77 -13.80
CA HIS A 153 1.49 18.73 -14.88
C HIS A 153 0.00 19.05 -15.08
N HIS A 154 -0.34 20.32 -15.30
CA HIS A 154 -1.73 20.71 -15.53
C HIS A 154 -2.23 20.11 -16.87
N ASP A 155 -1.40 20.21 -17.90
CA ASP A 155 -1.76 19.95 -19.31
C ASP A 155 -1.29 18.59 -19.85
N GLY A 156 -0.83 17.67 -18.98
CA GLY A 156 -0.30 16.39 -19.45
C GLY A 156 0.05 15.39 -18.34
N PRO A 157 0.48 14.18 -18.71
CA PRO A 157 0.92 13.17 -17.76
C PRO A 157 2.28 13.54 -17.13
N GLY A 158 2.52 13.00 -15.94
CA GLY A 158 3.81 13.13 -15.24
C GLY A 158 3.87 14.27 -14.22
N HIS A 159 5.02 14.37 -13.57
CA HIS A 159 5.24 15.27 -12.45
C HIS A 159 6.57 16.01 -12.59
N PHE A 160 6.57 17.29 -12.28
CA PHE A 160 7.78 18.10 -12.20
C PHE A 160 8.19 18.29 -10.75
N ARG A 161 9.50 18.42 -10.52
CA ARG A 161 10.05 18.71 -9.20
C ARG A 161 9.62 20.11 -8.78
N ASP A 162 9.03 20.19 -7.60
CA ASP A 162 8.65 21.44 -6.97
C ASP A 162 9.88 22.10 -6.34
N SER A 163 10.05 23.40 -6.58
CA SER A 163 11.14 24.21 -6.02
C SER A 163 10.75 24.93 -4.74
N SER A 164 9.53 24.75 -4.23
CA SER A 164 9.09 25.38 -2.99
C SER A 164 9.81 24.81 -1.76
N ASN A 165 9.99 25.67 -0.76
CA ASN A 165 10.61 25.32 0.52
C ASN A 165 9.55 25.01 1.60
N ILE A 166 8.35 24.57 1.21
CA ILE A 166 7.33 24.19 2.21
C ILE A 166 7.75 22.84 2.80
N GLU A 167 8.43 22.88 3.94
CA GLU A 167 8.93 21.68 4.58
C GLU A 167 7.81 20.87 5.22
N PHE A 168 7.62 19.65 4.72
CA PHE A 168 6.84 18.62 5.38
C PHE A 168 7.71 17.37 5.48
N ASN A 169 8.29 17.17 6.67
CA ASN A 169 9.34 16.17 6.96
C ASN A 169 8.83 14.71 6.97
N ARG A 170 7.86 14.38 6.12
CA ARG A 170 7.27 13.04 5.97
C ARG A 170 6.85 12.83 4.52
N PRO A 171 6.94 11.59 3.98
CA PRO A 171 6.36 11.32 2.68
C PRO A 171 4.84 11.46 2.68
N TYR A 172 4.27 11.85 1.56
CA TYR A 172 2.82 11.93 1.36
C TYR A 172 2.44 11.79 -0.10
N LEU A 173 1.16 11.49 -0.35
CA LEU A 173 0.52 11.58 -1.66
C LEU A 173 -0.69 12.53 -1.54
N LEU A 174 -0.90 13.38 -2.54
CA LEU A 174 -2.11 14.18 -2.70
C LEU A 174 -2.92 13.63 -3.87
N LEU A 175 -4.10 13.09 -3.57
CA LEU A 175 -4.94 12.34 -4.50
C LEU A 175 -6.34 12.95 -4.61
N ASP A 176 -7.03 12.66 -5.71
CA ASP A 176 -8.47 12.88 -5.80
C ASP A 176 -9.24 12.08 -4.73
N TYR A 177 -10.27 12.70 -4.17
CA TYR A 177 -11.29 11.98 -3.44
C TYR A 177 -12.31 11.37 -4.41
N VAL A 178 -12.49 10.05 -4.32
CA VAL A 178 -13.54 9.32 -5.04
C VAL A 178 -14.79 9.31 -4.15
N ASP A 179 -15.78 10.12 -4.51
CA ASP A 179 -17.01 10.19 -3.74
C ASP A 179 -18.01 9.07 -4.10
N GLY A 180 -19.01 8.88 -3.23
CA GLY A 180 -20.07 7.90 -3.44
C GLY A 180 -20.95 8.14 -4.67
N LYS A 181 -20.88 9.33 -5.29
CA LYS A 181 -21.57 9.64 -6.55
C LYS A 181 -20.77 9.11 -7.75
N LYS A 182 -19.44 9.14 -7.69
CA LYS A 182 -18.50 8.58 -8.68
C LYS A 182 -18.42 7.06 -8.57
N GLY A 183 -18.49 6.50 -7.38
CA GLY A 183 -18.47 5.05 -7.19
C GLY A 183 -18.59 4.62 -5.73
N LYS A 184 -19.00 3.37 -5.53
CA LYS A 184 -19.03 2.72 -4.20
C LYS A 184 -18.01 1.59 -4.17
N MET A 185 -17.47 1.30 -2.98
CA MET A 185 -16.53 0.21 -2.82
C MET A 185 -17.23 -1.13 -3.08
N LEU A 186 -16.50 -2.05 -3.72
CA LEU A 186 -17.01 -3.39 -3.97
C LEU A 186 -17.22 -4.16 -2.67
N SER A 187 -16.42 -3.93 -1.63
CA SER A 187 -16.60 -4.56 -0.31
C SER A 187 -18.00 -4.34 0.27
N ASP A 188 -18.58 -3.17 0.00
CA ASP A 188 -19.81 -2.72 0.64
C ASP A 188 -21.04 -3.15 -0.14
N THR A 189 -20.87 -3.48 -1.42
CA THR A 189 -21.98 -3.70 -2.34
C THR A 189 -21.98 -5.10 -2.96
N LEU A 190 -20.83 -5.77 -3.06
CA LEU A 190 -20.70 -7.03 -3.80
C LEU A 190 -21.65 -8.11 -3.30
N ASN A 191 -21.80 -8.28 -1.99
CA ASN A 191 -22.66 -9.30 -1.42
C ASN A 191 -24.14 -9.10 -1.79
N ASP A 192 -24.58 -7.85 -1.94
CA ASP A 192 -25.98 -7.52 -2.20
C ASP A 192 -26.43 -7.94 -3.60
N PHE A 193 -25.52 -7.83 -4.58
CA PHE A 193 -25.83 -8.06 -6.00
C PHE A 193 -25.20 -9.32 -6.58
N ARG A 194 -24.34 -10.02 -5.82
CA ARG A 194 -23.57 -11.16 -6.34
C ARG A 194 -24.43 -12.27 -6.90
N GLU A 195 -25.51 -12.58 -6.21
CA GLU A 195 -26.45 -13.66 -6.58
C GLU A 195 -27.73 -13.11 -7.21
N THR A 196 -28.08 -11.86 -6.93
CA THR A 196 -29.35 -11.25 -7.33
C THR A 196 -29.28 -10.49 -8.67
N ASP A 197 -28.09 -10.08 -9.13
CA ASP A 197 -27.91 -9.34 -10.39
C ASP A 197 -26.76 -9.92 -11.25
N PRO A 198 -27.06 -10.94 -12.06
CA PRO A 198 -26.09 -11.57 -12.96
C PRO A 198 -25.49 -10.61 -13.99
N HIS A 199 -26.26 -9.63 -14.47
CA HIS A 199 -25.81 -8.68 -15.49
C HIS A 199 -24.75 -7.73 -14.92
N ARG A 200 -24.96 -7.22 -13.70
CA ARG A 200 -23.96 -6.42 -12.99
C ARG A 200 -22.68 -7.21 -12.73
N MET A 201 -22.79 -8.49 -12.37
CA MET A 201 -21.63 -9.36 -12.20
C MET A 201 -20.86 -9.57 -13.51
N GLN A 202 -21.57 -9.78 -14.63
CA GLN A 202 -20.95 -9.89 -15.94
C GLN A 202 -20.17 -8.62 -16.31
N ASN A 203 -20.74 -7.43 -16.04
CA ASN A 203 -20.07 -6.16 -16.26
C ASN A 203 -18.84 -5.97 -15.38
N LEU A 204 -18.92 -6.37 -14.10
CA LEU A 204 -17.78 -6.35 -13.19
C LEU A 204 -16.63 -7.23 -13.72
N PHE A 205 -16.91 -8.49 -14.08
CA PHE A 205 -15.88 -9.39 -14.62
C PHE A 205 -15.30 -8.90 -15.93
N ARG A 206 -16.13 -8.32 -16.82
CA ARG A 206 -15.66 -7.71 -18.06
C ARG A 206 -14.76 -6.51 -17.77
N GLY A 207 -15.13 -5.65 -16.82
CA GLY A 207 -14.33 -4.50 -16.38
C GLY A 207 -12.97 -4.92 -15.83
N ILE A 208 -12.95 -5.85 -14.87
CA ILE A 208 -11.70 -6.40 -14.30
C ILE A 208 -10.85 -7.02 -15.42
N SER A 209 -11.44 -7.82 -16.31
CA SER A 209 -10.71 -8.46 -17.41
C SER A 209 -10.07 -7.45 -18.36
N ARG A 210 -10.76 -6.34 -18.68
CA ARG A 210 -10.18 -5.25 -19.51
C ARG A 210 -8.99 -4.60 -18.82
N ILE A 211 -9.09 -4.33 -17.52
CA ILE A 211 -7.96 -3.80 -16.73
C ILE A 211 -6.80 -4.81 -16.76
N MET A 212 -7.08 -6.11 -16.51
CA MET A 212 -6.11 -7.23 -16.61
C MET A 212 -5.37 -7.29 -17.92
N VAL A 213 -6.09 -7.21 -19.03
CA VAL A 213 -5.51 -7.27 -20.36
C VAL A 213 -4.72 -6.00 -20.66
N SER A 214 -5.19 -4.82 -20.25
CA SER A 214 -4.51 -3.54 -20.47
C SER A 214 -3.15 -3.49 -19.75
N LEU A 215 -3.09 -3.86 -18.46
CA LEU A 215 -1.82 -3.92 -17.73
C LEU A 215 -0.90 -5.00 -18.30
N ALA A 216 -1.42 -6.21 -18.57
CA ALA A 216 -0.63 -7.32 -19.09
C ALA A 216 -0.14 -7.10 -20.54
N GLY A 217 -0.78 -6.20 -21.29
CA GLY A 217 -0.37 -5.84 -22.64
C GLY A 217 0.95 -5.09 -22.71
N LYS A 218 1.45 -4.58 -21.58
CA LYS A 218 2.75 -3.91 -21.48
C LYS A 218 3.79 -4.88 -20.92
N ALA A 219 4.61 -5.44 -21.81
CA ALA A 219 5.64 -6.39 -21.43
C ALA A 219 6.67 -5.73 -20.49
N GLN A 220 7.03 -6.46 -19.42
CA GLN A 220 8.08 -6.06 -18.47
C GLN A 220 9.23 -7.06 -18.58
N SER A 221 10.46 -6.56 -18.60
CA SER A 221 11.67 -7.39 -18.75
C SER A 221 12.01 -8.19 -17.49
N TYR A 222 11.51 -7.78 -16.33
CA TYR A 222 11.81 -8.38 -15.03
C TYR A 222 10.56 -8.47 -14.15
N ILE A 223 10.58 -9.38 -13.19
CA ILE A 223 9.68 -9.38 -12.04
C ILE A 223 10.32 -8.46 -10.99
N GLY A 224 9.67 -7.32 -10.76
CA GLY A 224 10.13 -6.25 -9.88
C GLY A 224 9.04 -5.23 -9.64
N SER A 225 9.39 -4.13 -9.01
CA SER A 225 8.51 -2.97 -8.84
C SER A 225 9.10 -1.77 -9.57
N LEU A 226 8.21 -0.97 -10.17
CA LEU A 226 8.59 0.33 -10.72
C LEU A 226 9.13 1.22 -9.60
N ARG A 227 9.96 2.18 -9.96
CA ARG A 227 10.55 3.16 -9.05
C ARG A 227 10.51 4.53 -9.71
N PHE A 228 10.04 5.52 -8.96
CA PHE A 228 10.12 6.92 -9.31
C PHE A 228 11.47 7.46 -8.82
N ASN A 229 12.26 8.01 -9.73
CA ASN A 229 13.60 8.51 -9.48
C ASN A 229 13.58 10.02 -9.18
N ASP A 230 14.67 10.53 -8.60
CA ASP A 230 14.76 11.93 -8.19
C ASP A 230 14.82 12.91 -9.37
N ASP A 231 15.16 12.42 -10.56
CA ASP A 231 15.14 13.14 -11.83
C ASP A 231 13.75 13.14 -12.51
N GLY A 232 12.74 12.52 -11.89
CA GLY A 232 11.40 12.37 -12.44
C GLY A 232 11.21 11.15 -13.36
N SER A 233 12.27 10.38 -13.64
CA SER A 233 12.17 9.20 -14.50
C SER A 233 11.54 8.01 -13.76
N ILE A 234 10.95 7.09 -14.52
CA ILE A 234 10.37 5.85 -14.02
C ILE A 234 11.18 4.66 -14.54
N THR A 235 11.65 3.81 -13.65
CA THR A 235 12.44 2.62 -14.00
C THR A 235 11.96 1.38 -13.26
N LEU A 236 12.11 0.21 -13.89
CA LEU A 236 11.87 -1.08 -13.23
C LEU A 236 13.12 -1.51 -12.45
N ALA A 237 13.39 -0.83 -11.34
CA ALA A 237 14.65 -0.95 -10.59
C ALA A 237 14.52 -1.68 -9.24
N SER A 238 13.33 -1.71 -8.65
CA SER A 238 13.13 -2.25 -7.30
C SER A 238 12.78 -3.74 -7.32
N ARG A 239 13.06 -4.42 -6.21
CA ARG A 239 12.53 -5.76 -5.92
C ARG A 239 10.99 -5.78 -6.00
N PRO A 240 10.36 -6.96 -6.15
CA PRO A 240 8.92 -7.07 -5.99
C PRO A 240 8.46 -6.67 -4.58
N ILE A 241 7.53 -5.71 -4.49
CA ILE A 241 6.96 -5.24 -3.23
C ILE A 241 5.52 -5.76 -3.09
N PHE A 242 5.28 -6.60 -2.09
CA PHE A 242 3.95 -7.14 -1.77
C PHE A 242 3.48 -6.66 -0.39
N CYS A 243 2.17 -6.49 -0.23
CA CYS A 243 1.59 -6.09 1.06
C CYS A 243 1.96 -7.10 2.16
N THR A 244 1.84 -8.40 1.88
CA THR A 244 2.12 -9.44 2.89
C THR A 244 3.59 -9.46 3.28
N ASN A 245 4.50 -9.26 2.33
CA ASN A 245 5.92 -9.19 2.62
C ASN A 245 6.23 -7.97 3.49
N SER A 246 5.65 -6.81 3.17
CA SER A 246 5.82 -5.57 3.96
C SER A 246 5.33 -5.74 5.41
N ILE A 247 4.19 -6.44 5.60
CA ILE A 247 3.65 -6.73 6.93
C ILE A 247 4.61 -7.61 7.72
N LEU A 248 5.06 -8.72 7.13
CA LEU A 248 5.96 -9.65 7.81
C LEU A 248 7.33 -9.01 8.09
N GLU A 249 7.88 -8.24 7.15
CA GLU A 249 9.10 -7.44 7.38
C GLU A 249 8.93 -6.46 8.55
N SER A 250 7.75 -5.83 8.68
CA SER A 250 7.42 -4.97 9.84
C SER A 250 7.26 -5.74 11.17
N GLU A 251 7.14 -7.07 11.09
CA GLU A 251 7.08 -7.97 12.23
C GLU A 251 8.40 -8.74 12.41
N SER A 252 9.52 -8.18 11.91
CA SER A 252 10.90 -8.68 11.98
C SER A 252 11.26 -9.86 11.06
N ALA A 253 10.41 -10.20 10.08
CA ALA A 253 10.79 -11.18 9.07
C ALA A 253 11.99 -10.67 8.23
N PRO A 254 12.95 -11.54 7.91
CA PRO A 254 14.11 -11.16 7.11
C PRO A 254 13.70 -10.84 5.66
N ARG A 255 14.44 -9.92 5.04
CA ARG A 255 14.20 -9.49 3.66
C ARG A 255 14.87 -10.44 2.65
N VAL A 256 14.24 -11.60 2.44
CA VAL A 256 14.72 -12.62 1.48
C VAL A 256 14.50 -12.19 0.03
N VAL A 257 13.31 -11.67 -0.28
CA VAL A 257 13.00 -11.11 -1.60
C VAL A 257 13.60 -9.71 -1.65
N ASN A 258 14.80 -9.59 -2.21
CA ASN A 258 15.59 -8.35 -2.20
C ASN A 258 16.17 -7.98 -3.57
N ARG A 259 15.79 -8.70 -4.63
CA ARG A 259 16.30 -8.51 -6.00
C ARG A 259 15.18 -8.49 -7.02
N ARG A 260 15.52 -8.10 -8.25
CA ARG A 260 14.68 -8.31 -9.43
C ARG A 260 14.91 -9.72 -9.98
N TYR A 261 13.92 -10.27 -10.67
CA TYR A 261 14.00 -11.62 -11.21
C TYR A 261 13.76 -11.63 -12.72
N THR A 262 14.60 -12.32 -13.46
CA THR A 262 14.42 -12.59 -14.90
C THR A 262 13.51 -13.78 -15.16
N THR A 263 13.43 -14.71 -14.21
CA THR A 263 12.67 -15.96 -14.33
C THR A 263 11.70 -16.13 -13.16
N SER A 264 10.54 -16.74 -13.41
CA SER A 264 9.57 -17.06 -12.37
C SER A 264 10.09 -18.09 -11.34
N GLY A 265 10.98 -19.01 -11.74
CA GLY A 265 11.53 -20.04 -10.85
C GLY A 265 12.24 -19.45 -9.64
N ASN A 266 13.29 -18.66 -9.87
CA ASN A 266 14.03 -17.97 -8.79
C ASN A 266 13.13 -17.08 -7.92
N PHE A 267 12.12 -16.45 -8.53
CA PHE A 267 11.16 -15.63 -7.79
C PHE A 267 10.30 -16.47 -6.84
N ILE A 268 9.79 -17.61 -7.32
CA ILE A 268 8.97 -18.53 -6.51
C ILE A 268 9.80 -19.13 -5.38
N ASP A 269 11.03 -19.55 -5.67
CA ASP A 269 11.92 -20.14 -4.66
C ASP A 269 12.25 -19.13 -3.53
N ASP A 270 12.54 -17.88 -3.87
CA ASP A 270 12.77 -16.83 -2.86
C ASP A 270 11.49 -16.48 -2.09
N MET A 271 10.32 -16.52 -2.73
CA MET A 271 9.03 -16.33 -2.04
C MET A 271 8.70 -17.47 -1.06
N ILE A 272 9.03 -18.72 -1.41
CA ILE A 272 8.88 -19.88 -0.52
C ILE A 272 9.85 -19.73 0.66
N ARG A 273 11.13 -19.46 0.38
CA ARG A 273 12.15 -19.24 1.41
C ARG A 273 11.77 -18.10 2.34
N PHE A 274 11.25 -16.99 1.80
CA PHE A 274 10.75 -15.87 2.61
C PHE A 274 9.68 -16.32 3.61
N ARG A 275 8.73 -17.15 3.18
CA ARG A 275 7.67 -17.67 4.08
C ARG A 275 8.26 -18.55 5.18
N GLU A 276 9.20 -19.43 4.86
CA GLU A 276 9.87 -20.28 5.83
C GLU A 276 10.66 -19.46 6.86
N GLU A 277 11.41 -18.46 6.40
CA GLU A 277 12.21 -17.61 7.29
C GLU A 277 11.34 -16.68 8.14
N ALA A 278 10.27 -16.10 7.58
CA ALA A 278 9.29 -15.33 8.34
C ALA A 278 8.63 -16.18 9.42
N PHE A 279 8.29 -17.44 9.12
CA PHE A 279 7.75 -18.37 10.09
C PHE A 279 8.76 -18.66 11.23
N ARG A 280 10.04 -18.87 10.90
CA ARG A 280 11.11 -19.09 11.90
C ARG A 280 11.39 -17.86 12.77
N ALA A 281 11.20 -16.65 12.24
CA ALA A 281 11.40 -15.41 12.97
C ALA A 281 10.27 -15.12 13.99
N CYS A 282 9.09 -15.75 13.85
CA CYS A 282 7.95 -15.48 14.72
C CYS A 282 8.22 -15.83 16.20
N PRO A 283 8.02 -14.89 17.15
CA PRO A 283 8.31 -15.10 18.57
C PRO A 283 7.55 -16.26 19.22
N ALA A 284 6.31 -16.52 18.78
CA ALA A 284 5.50 -17.63 19.30
C ALA A 284 6.19 -18.98 19.11
N GLU A 285 6.89 -19.16 17.98
CA GLU A 285 7.59 -20.40 17.64
C GLU A 285 8.93 -20.53 18.36
N ARG A 286 9.62 -19.40 18.62
CA ARG A 286 10.81 -19.39 19.50
C ARG A 286 10.49 -19.90 20.90
N SER A 287 9.29 -19.63 21.41
CA SER A 287 8.85 -20.15 22.71
C SER A 287 8.50 -21.65 22.67
N LYS A 288 7.88 -22.13 21.59
CA LYS A 288 7.55 -23.57 21.41
C LYS A 288 8.79 -24.44 21.25
N ARG A 289 9.81 -23.95 20.52
CA ARG A 289 11.11 -24.66 20.35
C ARG A 289 11.91 -24.80 21.65
N ARG A 290 11.73 -23.89 22.62
CA ARG A 290 12.31 -24.05 23.96
C ARG A 290 11.61 -25.14 24.79
N GLY A 291 10.45 -25.63 24.36
CA GLY A 291 9.64 -26.61 25.08
C GLY A 291 9.48 -27.99 24.45
N ARG A 292 9.74 -28.19 23.14
CA ARG A 292 9.64 -29.50 22.45
C ARG A 292 10.41 -29.51 21.11
N LEU A 293 11.23 -30.53 20.88
CA LEU A 293 11.67 -30.93 19.53
C LEU A 293 10.52 -31.67 18.84
N SER A 294 9.95 -31.11 17.76
CA SER A 294 9.41 -31.80 16.57
C SER A 294 8.26 -31.01 15.93
N SER A 295 8.48 -30.39 14.78
CA SER A 295 7.42 -30.00 13.82
C SER A 295 8.02 -29.51 12.49
N THR A 296 8.76 -30.38 11.80
CA THR A 296 9.28 -30.11 10.44
C THR A 296 8.32 -30.50 9.31
N ASP A 297 7.25 -31.26 9.59
CA ASP A 297 6.47 -31.93 8.53
C ASP A 297 5.35 -31.08 7.90
N ALA A 298 4.81 -30.08 8.60
CA ALA A 298 3.70 -29.28 8.08
C ALA A 298 4.12 -28.29 6.96
N SER A 299 5.36 -27.78 7.02
CA SER A 299 5.92 -26.88 6.00
C SER A 299 6.23 -27.59 4.69
N HIS A 300 6.65 -28.86 4.72
CA HIS A 300 7.00 -29.64 3.53
C HIS A 300 5.76 -29.96 2.67
N GLY A 301 4.60 -30.22 3.29
CA GLY A 301 3.35 -30.50 2.58
C GLY A 301 2.82 -29.30 1.79
N LEU A 302 2.85 -28.09 2.37
CA LEU A 302 2.38 -26.87 1.71
C LEU A 302 3.29 -26.47 0.53
N VAL A 303 4.60 -26.70 0.67
CA VAL A 303 5.60 -26.46 -0.39
C VAL A 303 5.39 -27.40 -1.58
N ALA A 304 5.05 -28.67 -1.33
CA ALA A 304 4.73 -29.63 -2.40
C ALA A 304 3.45 -29.24 -3.16
N THR A 305 2.41 -28.79 -2.47
CA THR A 305 1.15 -28.36 -3.11
C THR A 305 1.31 -27.07 -3.94
N LEU A 306 2.12 -26.12 -3.47
CA LEU A 306 2.42 -24.87 -4.19
C LEU A 306 3.33 -25.10 -5.40
N LYS A 307 4.36 -25.95 -5.29
CA LYS A 307 5.23 -26.32 -6.43
C LYS A 307 4.43 -27.00 -7.54
N THR A 308 3.53 -27.93 -7.21
CA THR A 308 2.75 -28.68 -8.21
C THR A 308 1.72 -27.80 -8.94
N SER A 309 1.17 -26.80 -8.26
CA SER A 309 0.16 -25.88 -8.83
C SER A 309 0.76 -24.74 -9.67
N LEU A 310 1.96 -24.26 -9.33
CA LEU A 310 2.61 -23.14 -10.03
C LEU A 310 3.52 -23.60 -11.18
N CYS A 311 4.12 -24.80 -11.11
CA CYS A 311 4.99 -25.32 -12.19
C CYS A 311 4.25 -25.74 -13.47
N ARG A 312 2.91 -25.80 -13.47
CA ARG A 312 2.10 -26.14 -14.67
C ARG A 312 1.63 -24.92 -15.46
N LEU A 313 1.99 -23.70 -15.07
CA LEU A 313 1.57 -22.48 -15.76
C LEU A 313 2.74 -21.87 -16.54
N PRO A 314 2.61 -21.66 -17.86
CA PRO A 314 3.61 -20.92 -18.61
C PRO A 314 3.77 -19.51 -18.01
N VAL A 315 4.99 -19.00 -18.00
CA VAL A 315 5.43 -17.72 -17.40
C VAL A 315 4.48 -16.54 -17.69
N ARG A 316 3.81 -16.55 -18.85
CA ARG A 316 2.82 -15.54 -19.26
C ARG A 316 1.51 -15.55 -18.44
N ARG A 317 1.14 -16.65 -17.77
CA ARG A 317 -0.08 -16.76 -16.94
C ARG A 317 0.17 -16.50 -15.45
N ALA A 318 1.36 -16.77 -14.92
CA ALA A 318 1.70 -16.46 -13.52
C ALA A 318 1.74 -14.95 -13.23
N ILE A 319 2.10 -14.15 -14.25
CA ILE A 319 2.09 -12.68 -14.20
C ILE A 319 0.65 -12.14 -14.10
N ARG A 320 -0.36 -12.85 -14.64
CA ARG A 320 -1.76 -12.39 -14.64
C ARG A 320 -2.47 -12.52 -13.30
N THR A 321 -2.11 -13.48 -12.45
CA THR A 321 -2.86 -13.73 -11.20
C THR A 321 -2.28 -12.97 -10.00
N THR A 322 -0.96 -12.75 -9.98
CA THR A 322 -0.25 -12.16 -8.83
C THR A 322 -0.34 -10.62 -8.79
N ILE A 323 -0.50 -9.96 -9.94
CA ILE A 323 -0.71 -8.50 -10.00
C ILE A 323 -2.09 -8.09 -9.45
N TYR A 324 -3.11 -8.95 -9.63
CA TYR A 324 -4.51 -8.57 -9.39
C TYR A 324 -5.04 -8.78 -7.99
N ARG A 325 -4.50 -9.75 -7.23
CA ARG A 325 -5.01 -10.00 -5.87
C ARG A 325 -4.54 -8.99 -4.84
N PHE A 326 -3.48 -8.21 -5.13
CA PHE A 326 -2.83 -7.37 -4.14
C PHE A 326 -2.93 -5.86 -4.38
N SER A 327 -3.13 -5.39 -5.62
CA SER A 327 -3.38 -3.97 -5.85
C SER A 327 -4.74 -3.53 -5.28
N CYS A 328 -5.75 -4.42 -5.24
CA CYS A 328 -7.06 -4.13 -4.63
C CYS A 328 -7.02 -4.02 -3.10
N GLU A 329 -6.09 -4.68 -2.40
CA GLU A 329 -5.99 -4.57 -0.93
C GLU A 329 -5.44 -3.22 -0.46
N GLN A 330 -4.79 -2.44 -1.34
CA GLN A 330 -4.38 -1.07 -0.99
C GLN A 330 -5.53 -0.06 -1.03
N TYR A 331 -6.66 -0.41 -1.68
CA TYR A 331 -7.85 0.43 -1.78
C TYR A 331 -8.99 0.00 -0.84
N LEU A 332 -8.81 -1.08 -0.08
CA LEU A 332 -9.76 -1.51 0.96
C LEU A 332 -9.48 -0.74 2.26
N CYS A 333 -9.76 0.57 2.24
CA CYS A 333 -10.12 1.27 3.48
C CYS A 333 -11.47 0.71 3.94
N ARG A 334 -11.51 0.18 5.16
CA ARG A 334 -12.77 0.05 5.90
C ARG A 334 -13.08 1.35 6.61
#